data_AF-A0A3L6PAE2-F1
#
_entry.id   AF-A0A3L6PAE2-F1
#
_cell.length_a   1.000
_cell.length_b   1.000
_cell.length_c   1.000
_cell.angle_alpha   90.00
_cell.angle_beta   90.00
_cell.angle_gamma   90.00
#
_symmetry.space_group_name_H-M   'P 1'
#
loop_
_entity.id
_entity.type
_entity.pdbx_description
1 polymer ?
#
loop_
_entity_poly.entity_id
_entity_poly.type
_entity_poly.pdbx_seq_one_letter_code
_entity_poly.pdbx_strand_id
1 'polypeptide(L)'
;MSVSWEDRYPLCNAWSLTRVGSDHSPIILDSGEHGAPRPKYFFFENKWTLRPDFNSLVTEEWEQSAARRPEGCKAMDAWHGSLCFLRQYLKGWNIKHDGDLAKEKSDRMLDLAQLDSLLDTRALSPEELRTRYETEGQLERIYQMEEIHWQQMGNETWVLKGDSNTQFFHPFANGRRRKNSIRSLEGDRGEISGQPDIAAHVTNFYKNLFGAGS
;
A
#
# COMPACT_ATOMS: atom_id res chain seq x y z
N MET A 1 19.28 11.47 -20.92
CA MET A 1 19.03 12.35 -19.76
C MET A 1 20.13 13.41 -19.72
N SER A 2 19.93 14.58 -19.11
CA SER A 2 21.00 15.58 -19.03
C SER A 2 21.94 15.26 -17.87
N VAL A 3 23.23 15.57 -18.00
CA VAL A 3 24.24 15.39 -16.93
C VAL A 3 23.81 16.08 -15.63
N SER A 4 23.22 17.28 -15.74
CA SER A 4 22.69 18.04 -14.60
C SER A 4 21.53 17.37 -13.85
N TRP A 5 20.81 16.45 -14.51
CA TRP A 5 19.72 15.68 -13.92
C TRP A 5 20.25 14.44 -13.19
N GLU A 6 21.21 13.73 -13.81
CA GLU A 6 21.87 12.56 -13.20
C GLU A 6 22.66 12.95 -11.94
N ASP A 7 23.32 14.12 -11.95
CA ASP A 7 24.00 14.66 -10.76
C ASP A 7 23.04 14.98 -9.61
N ARG A 8 21.81 15.39 -9.93
CA ARG A 8 20.81 15.84 -8.94
C ARG A 8 19.93 14.71 -8.43
N TYR A 9 19.69 13.68 -9.24
CA TYR A 9 18.86 12.53 -8.92
C TYR A 9 19.55 11.22 -9.33
N PRO A 10 20.71 10.88 -8.74
CA PRO A 10 21.54 9.75 -9.17
C PRO A 10 20.88 8.36 -8.96
N LEU A 11 19.81 8.31 -8.16
CA LEU A 11 19.04 7.09 -7.88
C LEU A 11 17.70 7.05 -8.64
N CYS A 12 17.50 7.96 -9.59
CA CYS A 12 16.26 8.07 -10.34
C CYS A 12 16.16 6.98 -11.42
N ASN A 13 15.08 6.19 -11.38
CA ASN A 13 14.80 5.13 -12.35
C ASN A 13 13.44 5.37 -12.99
N ALA A 14 13.31 5.02 -14.28
CA ALA A 14 12.03 5.07 -14.98
C ALA A 14 11.74 3.73 -15.69
N TRP A 15 10.50 3.26 -15.65
CA TRP A 15 10.07 2.06 -16.37
C TRP A 15 8.61 2.16 -16.81
N SER A 16 8.26 1.49 -17.91
CA SER A 16 6.87 1.40 -18.38
C SER A 16 6.16 0.21 -17.74
N LEU A 17 4.90 0.39 -17.35
CA LEU A 17 4.03 -0.71 -16.95
C LEU A 17 3.40 -1.38 -18.18
N THR A 18 3.06 -2.68 -18.04
CA THR A 18 2.27 -3.41 -19.03
C THR A 18 0.92 -2.74 -19.22
N ARG A 19 0.50 -2.66 -20.48
CA ARG A 19 -0.76 -2.03 -20.88
C ARG A 19 -1.95 -2.89 -20.44
N VAL A 20 -2.88 -2.33 -19.68
CA VAL A 20 -4.15 -3.00 -19.33
C VAL A 20 -5.30 -2.02 -19.56
N GLY A 21 -6.25 -2.36 -20.42
CA GLY A 21 -7.50 -1.60 -20.63
C GLY A 21 -7.38 -0.19 -21.27
N SER A 22 -6.17 0.33 -21.51
CA SER A 22 -5.91 1.62 -22.16
C SER A 22 -5.04 1.43 -23.40
N ASP A 23 -5.08 2.35 -24.36
CA ASP A 23 -4.16 2.42 -25.50
C ASP A 23 -2.79 3.06 -25.14
N HIS A 24 -2.62 3.50 -23.89
CA HIS A 24 -1.38 4.11 -23.37
C HIS A 24 -0.67 3.24 -22.34
N SER A 25 0.67 3.22 -22.37
CA SER A 25 1.53 2.58 -21.35
C SER A 25 2.02 3.61 -20.33
N PRO A 26 1.65 3.49 -19.04
CA PRO A 26 2.11 4.42 -18.02
C PRO A 26 3.61 4.26 -17.75
N ILE A 27 4.33 5.38 -17.62
CA ILE A 27 5.75 5.42 -17.21
C ILE A 27 5.81 5.79 -15.74
N ILE A 28 6.41 4.92 -14.92
CA ILE A 28 6.73 5.19 -13.51
C ILE A 28 8.11 5.82 -13.44
N LEU A 29 8.24 6.88 -12.62
CA LEU A 29 9.51 7.52 -12.28
C LEU A 29 9.73 7.40 -10.76
N ASP A 30 10.74 6.62 -10.37
CA ASP A 30 11.24 6.57 -9.00
C ASP A 30 12.41 7.56 -8.86
N SER A 31 12.48 8.30 -7.76
CA SER A 31 13.54 9.28 -7.48
C SER A 31 14.58 8.76 -6.49
N GLY A 32 14.40 7.55 -5.95
CA GLY A 32 15.34 6.90 -5.02
C GLY A 32 15.38 7.47 -3.61
N GLU A 33 14.65 8.55 -3.31
CA GLU A 33 14.48 9.08 -1.95
C GLU A 33 13.56 8.15 -1.12
N HIS A 34 14.16 7.30 -0.30
CA HIS A 34 13.45 6.49 0.68
C HIS A 34 13.48 7.21 2.03
N GLY A 35 12.31 7.69 2.49
CA GLY A 35 12.19 8.28 3.82
C GLY A 35 12.45 7.24 4.93
N ALA A 36 12.55 7.70 6.19
CA ALA A 36 12.72 6.80 7.32
C ALA A 36 11.63 5.70 7.32
N PRO A 37 11.99 4.44 7.60
CA PRO A 37 11.03 3.35 7.62
C PRO A 37 9.94 3.65 8.66
N ARG A 38 8.68 3.65 8.22
CA ARG A 38 7.54 3.88 9.12
C ARG A 38 7.29 2.62 9.96
N PRO A 39 6.90 2.75 11.24
CA PRO A 39 6.50 1.59 12.03
C PRO A 39 5.32 0.89 11.34
N LYS A 40 5.44 -0.43 11.15
CA LYS A 40 4.36 -1.25 10.58
C LYS A 40 3.28 -1.48 11.65
N TYR A 41 2.41 -0.50 11.83
CA TYR A 41 1.21 -0.68 12.63
C TYR A 41 0.23 -1.63 11.93
N PHE A 42 -0.58 -2.32 12.72
CA PHE A 42 -1.71 -3.07 12.18
C PHE A 42 -2.83 -2.09 11.89
N PHE A 43 -3.34 -2.14 10.66
CA PHE A 43 -4.58 -1.50 10.28
C PHE A 43 -5.48 -2.55 9.65
N PHE A 44 -6.76 -2.46 9.96
CA PHE A 44 -7.75 -3.20 9.22
C PHE A 44 -7.80 -2.66 7.80
N GLU A 45 -7.70 -3.48 6.77
CA GLU A 45 -7.82 -3.00 5.39
C GLU A 45 -9.22 -3.23 4.83
N ASN A 46 -9.84 -2.18 4.30
CA ASN A 46 -11.20 -2.25 3.75
C ASN A 46 -11.30 -3.24 2.58
N LYS A 47 -10.21 -3.47 1.84
CA LYS A 47 -10.17 -4.46 0.75
C LYS A 47 -10.49 -5.88 1.22
N TRP A 48 -10.28 -6.19 2.49
CA TRP A 48 -10.58 -7.50 3.06
C TRP A 48 -12.07 -7.83 2.99
N THR A 49 -12.96 -6.83 3.09
CA THR A 49 -14.42 -7.07 3.04
C THR A 49 -14.94 -7.38 1.64
N LEU A 50 -14.15 -7.15 0.59
CA LEU A 50 -14.50 -7.55 -0.78
C LEU A 50 -14.42 -9.06 -1.01
N ARG A 51 -13.78 -9.77 -0.08
CA ARG A 51 -13.68 -11.22 -0.12
C ARG A 51 -14.94 -11.86 0.45
N PRO A 52 -15.56 -12.81 -0.27
CA PRO A 52 -16.78 -13.47 0.20
C PRO A 52 -16.54 -14.29 1.48
N ASP A 53 -15.33 -14.82 1.66
CA ASP A 53 -14.95 -15.68 2.79
C ASP A 53 -14.49 -14.90 4.04
N PHE A 54 -14.31 -13.58 3.96
CA PHE A 54 -13.70 -12.82 5.05
C PHE A 54 -14.54 -12.82 6.34
N ASN A 55 -15.86 -12.66 6.23
CA ASN A 55 -16.74 -12.67 7.41
C ASN A 55 -16.76 -14.03 8.10
N SER A 56 -16.77 -15.12 7.33
CA SER A 56 -16.70 -16.48 7.86
C SER A 56 -15.37 -16.72 8.58
N LEU A 57 -14.26 -16.31 7.98
CA LEU A 57 -12.93 -16.39 8.59
C LEU A 57 -12.85 -15.61 9.91
N VAL A 58 -13.36 -14.39 9.98
CA VAL A 58 -13.37 -13.60 11.23
C VAL A 58 -14.23 -14.28 12.30
N THR A 59 -15.37 -14.85 11.92
CA THR A 59 -16.28 -15.55 12.84
C THR A 59 -15.61 -16.79 13.42
N GLU A 60 -15.01 -17.62 12.56
CA GLU A 60 -14.30 -18.84 12.97
C GLU A 60 -13.14 -18.53 13.92
N GLU A 61 -12.30 -17.55 13.58
CA GLU A 61 -11.17 -17.15 14.43
C GLU A 61 -11.62 -16.53 15.76
N TRP A 62 -12.77 -15.85 15.76
CA TRP A 62 -13.37 -15.33 16.99
C TRP A 62 -13.85 -16.44 17.91
N GLU A 63 -14.53 -17.47 17.36
CA GLU A 63 -14.98 -18.64 18.10
C GLU A 63 -13.81 -19.45 18.67
N GLN A 64 -12.75 -19.64 17.86
CA GLN A 64 -11.51 -20.26 18.31
C GLN A 64 -10.88 -19.50 19.48
N SER A 65 -10.90 -18.16 19.44
CA SER A 65 -10.45 -17.35 20.57
C SER A 65 -11.33 -17.52 21.79
N ALA A 66 -12.66 -17.55 21.61
CA ALA A 66 -13.61 -17.69 22.69
C ALA A 66 -13.43 -19.02 23.45
N ALA A 67 -13.14 -20.10 22.73
CA ALA A 67 -12.86 -21.41 23.31
C ALA A 67 -11.59 -21.46 24.17
N ARG A 68 -10.65 -20.52 23.98
CA ARG A 68 -9.36 -20.47 24.72
C ARG A 68 -9.41 -19.57 25.95
N ARG A 69 -10.57 -18.98 26.27
CA ARG A 69 -10.71 -18.03 27.38
C ARG A 69 -10.57 -18.75 28.73
N PRO A 70 -9.84 -18.17 29.69
CA PRO A 70 -9.81 -18.71 31.05
C PRO A 70 -11.19 -18.70 31.70
N GLU A 71 -11.47 -19.72 32.51
CA GLU A 71 -12.70 -19.78 33.28
C GLU A 71 -12.76 -18.61 34.28
N GLY A 72 -13.93 -17.96 34.37
CA GLY A 72 -14.13 -16.80 35.25
C GLY A 72 -13.47 -15.50 34.80
N CYS A 73 -12.92 -15.42 33.58
CA CYS A 73 -12.39 -14.15 33.06
C CYS A 73 -13.48 -13.08 32.95
N LYS A 74 -13.12 -11.82 33.25
CA LYS A 74 -14.07 -10.71 33.13
C LYS A 74 -14.37 -10.46 31.66
N ALA A 75 -15.58 -9.97 31.37
CA ALA A 75 -16.02 -9.69 30.01
C ALA A 75 -15.04 -8.80 29.21
N MET A 76 -14.45 -7.80 29.86
CA MET A 76 -13.45 -6.92 29.23
C MET A 76 -12.16 -7.67 28.85
N ASP A 77 -11.67 -8.55 29.71
CA ASP A 77 -10.46 -9.35 29.47
C ASP A 77 -10.71 -10.37 28.35
N ALA A 78 -11.88 -11.00 28.36
CA ALA A 78 -12.34 -11.91 27.30
C ALA A 78 -12.37 -11.21 25.94
N TRP A 79 -12.95 -10.01 25.88
CA TRP A 79 -13.05 -9.23 24.64
C TRP A 79 -11.68 -8.75 24.16
N HIS A 80 -10.86 -8.19 25.05
CA HIS A 80 -9.50 -7.74 24.71
C HIS A 80 -8.63 -8.91 24.21
N GLY A 81 -8.69 -10.07 24.88
CA GLY A 81 -7.97 -11.27 24.45
C GLY A 81 -8.38 -11.71 23.05
N SER A 82 -9.67 -11.68 22.74
CA SER A 82 -10.16 -12.01 21.39
C SER A 82 -9.74 -11.03 20.32
N LEU A 83 -9.70 -9.73 20.62
CA LEU A 83 -9.14 -8.75 19.69
C LEU A 83 -7.65 -8.92 19.47
N CYS A 84 -6.86 -9.20 20.52
CA CYS A 84 -5.42 -9.45 20.38
C CYS A 84 -5.16 -10.68 19.50
N PHE A 85 -5.91 -11.76 19.72
CA PHE A 85 -5.83 -12.98 18.94
C PHE A 85 -6.17 -12.72 17.47
N LEU A 86 -7.33 -12.12 17.21
CA LEU A 86 -7.78 -11.82 15.85
C LEU A 86 -6.80 -10.89 15.12
N ARG A 87 -6.29 -9.85 15.80
CA ARG A 87 -5.26 -8.96 15.24
C ARG A 87 -4.00 -9.72 14.85
N GLN A 88 -3.52 -10.65 15.67
CA GLN A 88 -2.33 -11.43 15.36
C GLN A 88 -2.56 -12.35 14.16
N TYR A 89 -3.72 -13.01 14.11
CA TYR A 89 -4.13 -13.83 12.98
C TYR A 89 -4.17 -13.00 11.69
N LEU A 90 -4.92 -11.89 11.70
CA LEU A 90 -5.12 -11.03 10.53
C LEU A 90 -3.82 -10.43 10.00
N LYS A 91 -2.83 -10.16 10.87
CA LYS A 91 -1.48 -9.74 10.41
C LYS A 91 -0.81 -10.80 9.54
N GLY A 92 -0.79 -12.06 10.00
CA GLY A 92 -0.17 -13.15 9.27
C GLY A 92 -0.94 -13.49 8.00
N TRP A 93 -2.26 -13.54 8.11
CA TRP A 93 -3.16 -13.73 6.98
C TRP A 93 -2.96 -12.64 5.91
N ASN A 94 -2.88 -11.35 6.29
CA ASN A 94 -2.69 -10.26 5.33
C ASN A 94 -1.37 -10.36 4.57
N ILE A 95 -0.27 -10.72 5.24
CA ILE A 95 1.03 -10.90 4.56
C ILE A 95 0.95 -12.00 3.50
N LYS A 96 0.36 -13.14 3.85
CA LYS A 96 0.15 -14.24 2.91
C LYS A 96 -0.75 -13.82 1.76
N HIS A 97 -1.88 -13.21 2.10
CA HIS A 97 -2.89 -12.75 1.18
C HIS A 97 -2.35 -11.75 0.15
N ASP A 98 -1.59 -10.75 0.59
CA ASP A 98 -0.97 -9.77 -0.30
C ASP A 98 0.09 -10.42 -1.21
N GLY A 99 0.82 -11.42 -0.70
CA GLY A 99 1.72 -12.22 -1.51
C GLY A 99 1.00 -13.03 -2.59
N ASP A 100 -0.11 -13.68 -2.23
CA ASP A 100 -0.94 -14.46 -3.16
C ASP A 100 -1.54 -13.54 -4.24
N LEU A 101 -2.05 -12.36 -3.87
CA LEU A 101 -2.57 -11.36 -4.82
C LEU A 101 -1.48 -10.81 -5.76
N ALA A 102 -0.29 -10.50 -5.23
CA ALA A 102 0.81 -10.00 -6.03
C ALA A 102 1.26 -11.05 -7.07
N LYS A 103 1.28 -12.33 -6.66
CA LYS A 103 1.57 -13.44 -7.57
C LYS A 103 0.46 -13.59 -8.63
N GLU A 104 -0.80 -13.61 -8.22
CA GLU A 104 -1.94 -13.71 -9.14
C GLU A 104 -1.91 -12.59 -10.19
N LYS A 105 -1.68 -11.35 -9.75
CA LYS A 105 -1.52 -10.21 -10.65
C LYS A 105 -0.38 -10.40 -11.65
N SER A 106 0.79 -10.85 -11.18
CA SER A 106 1.94 -11.10 -12.03
C SER A 106 1.66 -12.18 -13.07
N ASP A 107 1.03 -13.28 -12.67
CA ASP A 107 0.68 -14.39 -13.55
C ASP A 107 -0.31 -13.90 -14.63
N ARG A 108 -1.36 -13.15 -14.26
CA ARG A 108 -2.34 -12.61 -15.22
C ARG A 108 -1.75 -11.56 -16.16
N MET A 109 -0.83 -10.73 -15.68
CA MET A 109 -0.10 -9.80 -16.54
C MET A 109 0.78 -10.53 -17.56
N LEU A 110 1.38 -11.65 -17.17
CA LEU A 110 2.14 -12.50 -18.09
C LEU A 110 1.21 -13.15 -19.13
N ASP A 111 0.05 -13.66 -18.72
CA ASP A 111 -0.96 -14.25 -19.61
C ASP A 111 -1.41 -13.23 -20.68
N LEU A 112 -1.66 -11.98 -20.29
CA LEU A 112 -1.99 -10.90 -21.23
C LEU A 112 -0.82 -10.56 -22.16
N ALA A 113 0.40 -10.50 -21.65
CA ALA A 113 1.58 -10.21 -22.46
C ALA A 113 1.81 -11.28 -23.54
N GLN A 114 1.52 -12.54 -23.23
CA GLN A 114 1.57 -13.64 -24.21
C GLN A 114 0.51 -13.45 -25.30
N LEU A 115 -0.74 -13.11 -24.93
CA LEU A 115 -1.80 -12.83 -25.89
C LEU A 115 -1.50 -11.61 -26.77
N ASP A 116 -0.93 -10.55 -26.20
CA ASP A 116 -0.51 -9.36 -26.94
C ASP A 116 0.62 -9.68 -27.93
N SER A 117 1.57 -10.54 -27.57
CA SER A 117 2.62 -10.98 -28.51
C SER A 117 2.08 -11.77 -29.70
N LEU A 118 0.96 -12.48 -29.53
CA LEU A 118 0.30 -13.17 -30.64
C LEU A 118 -0.33 -12.18 -31.62
N LEU A 119 -0.86 -11.04 -31.13
CA LEU A 119 -1.45 -9.99 -31.97
C LEU A 119 -0.44 -9.37 -32.95
N ASP A 120 0.84 -9.34 -32.59
CA ASP A 120 1.92 -8.86 -33.48
C ASP A 120 2.14 -9.80 -34.68
N THR A 121 1.74 -11.07 -34.57
CA THR A 121 1.95 -12.10 -35.61
C THR A 121 0.67 -12.53 -36.31
N ARG A 122 -0.47 -12.52 -35.63
CA ARG A 122 -1.79 -12.90 -36.18
C ARG A 122 -2.93 -12.32 -35.36
N ALA A 123 -4.13 -12.28 -35.94
CA ALA A 123 -5.34 -12.03 -35.16
C ALA A 123 -5.59 -13.15 -34.13
N LEU A 124 -6.15 -12.77 -32.97
CA LEU A 124 -6.59 -13.70 -31.94
C LEU A 124 -7.86 -14.44 -32.38
N SER A 125 -7.98 -15.69 -31.96
CA SER A 125 -9.19 -16.48 -32.14
C SER A 125 -10.31 -15.99 -31.20
N PRO A 126 -11.59 -16.33 -31.47
CA PRO A 126 -12.69 -16.00 -30.57
C PRO A 126 -12.49 -16.54 -29.13
N GLU A 127 -11.85 -17.70 -28.99
CA GLU A 127 -11.56 -18.31 -27.70
C GLU A 127 -10.46 -17.54 -26.95
N GLU A 128 -9.38 -17.16 -27.65
CA GLU A 128 -8.29 -16.36 -27.08
C GLU A 128 -8.77 -14.96 -26.67
N LEU A 129 -9.68 -14.36 -27.44
CA LEU A 129 -10.31 -13.09 -27.07
C LEU A 129 -11.14 -13.23 -25.80
N ARG A 130 -11.88 -14.33 -25.64
CA ARG A 130 -12.64 -14.60 -24.42
C ARG A 130 -11.71 -14.75 -23.22
N THR A 131 -10.63 -15.52 -23.35
CA THR A 131 -9.61 -15.65 -22.29
C THR A 131 -9.02 -14.29 -21.94
N ARG A 132 -8.73 -13.45 -22.94
CA ARG A 132 -8.24 -12.08 -22.73
C ARG A 132 -9.20 -11.27 -21.85
N TYR A 133 -10.49 -11.26 -22.18
CA TYR A 133 -11.51 -10.54 -21.40
C TYR A 133 -11.67 -11.08 -19.97
N GLU A 134 -11.64 -12.40 -19.80
CA GLU A 134 -11.71 -13.03 -18.46
C GLU A 134 -10.49 -12.64 -17.60
N THR A 135 -9.29 -12.64 -18.19
CA THR A 135 -8.05 -12.20 -17.52
C THR A 135 -8.07 -10.72 -17.18
N GLU A 136 -8.54 -9.86 -18.09
CA GLU A 136 -8.71 -8.42 -17.85
C GLU A 136 -9.67 -8.17 -16.67
N GLY A 137 -10.80 -8.89 -16.59
CA GLY A 137 -11.74 -8.77 -15.47
C GLY A 137 -11.17 -9.24 -14.13
N GLN A 138 -10.31 -10.27 -14.12
CA GLN A 138 -9.60 -10.70 -12.91
C GLN A 138 -8.61 -9.63 -12.43
N LEU A 139 -7.85 -9.02 -13.36
CA LEU A 139 -6.96 -7.91 -13.03
C LEU A 139 -7.72 -6.68 -12.53
N GLU A 140 -8.87 -6.36 -13.12
CA GLU A 140 -9.72 -5.26 -12.66
C GLU A 140 -10.13 -5.44 -11.19
N ARG A 141 -10.51 -6.65 -10.79
CA ARG A 141 -10.80 -6.96 -9.37
C ARG A 141 -9.60 -6.71 -8.46
N ILE A 142 -8.40 -7.11 -8.88
CA ILE A 142 -7.17 -6.86 -8.11
C ILE A 142 -6.89 -5.37 -8.01
N TYR A 143 -7.06 -4.62 -9.10
CA TYR A 143 -6.89 -3.17 -9.10
C TYR A 143 -7.89 -2.45 -8.18
N GLN A 144 -9.15 -2.88 -8.13
CA GLN A 144 -10.15 -2.35 -7.19
C GLN A 144 -9.70 -2.55 -5.72
N MET A 145 -9.10 -3.70 -5.40
CA MET A 145 -8.57 -3.96 -4.05
C MET A 145 -7.37 -3.06 -3.72
N GLU A 146 -6.46 -2.85 -4.67
CA GLU A 146 -5.34 -1.92 -4.53
C GLU A 146 -5.84 -0.48 -4.39
N GLU A 147 -6.84 -0.08 -5.16
CA GLU A 147 -7.44 1.25 -5.10
C GLU A 147 -7.99 1.53 -3.69
N ILE A 148 -8.77 0.60 -3.13
CA ILE A 148 -9.31 0.72 -1.77
C ILE A 148 -8.19 0.82 -0.73
N HIS A 149 -7.12 0.03 -0.90
CA HIS A 149 -5.94 0.12 -0.03
C HIS A 149 -5.33 1.52 -0.07
N TRP A 150 -5.10 2.07 -1.26
CA TRP A 150 -4.49 3.39 -1.43
C TRP A 150 -5.41 4.52 -0.97
N GLN A 151 -6.73 4.41 -1.20
CA GLN A 151 -7.73 5.32 -0.65
C GLN A 151 -7.66 5.39 0.88
N GLN A 152 -7.60 4.21 1.51
CA GLN A 152 -7.53 4.10 2.96
C GLN A 152 -6.21 4.65 3.52
N MET A 153 -5.08 4.35 2.90
CA MET A 153 -3.77 4.87 3.29
C MET A 153 -3.62 6.36 3.01
N GLY A 154 -4.33 6.88 2.00
CA GLY A 154 -4.29 8.25 1.54
C GLY A 154 -5.10 9.24 2.37
N ASN A 155 -6.02 8.79 3.24
CA ASN A 155 -6.89 9.65 4.05
C ASN A 155 -7.70 10.67 3.20
N GLU A 156 -8.04 10.32 1.95
CA GLU A 156 -8.53 11.28 0.95
C GLU A 156 -9.81 10.76 0.28
N THR A 157 -10.95 11.28 0.73
CA THR A 157 -12.32 11.04 0.22
C THR A 157 -12.60 11.61 -1.19
N TRP A 158 -11.57 11.86 -2.00
CA TRP A 158 -11.69 12.58 -3.28
C TRP A 158 -11.73 11.70 -4.53
N VAL A 159 -11.65 10.37 -4.38
CA VAL A 159 -11.59 9.45 -5.52
C VAL A 159 -12.89 9.38 -6.35
N LEU A 160 -13.97 10.00 -5.90
CA LEU A 160 -15.28 9.83 -6.54
C LEU A 160 -15.50 10.51 -7.91
N LYS A 161 -14.52 11.14 -8.57
CA LYS A 161 -14.74 11.78 -9.90
C LYS A 161 -13.56 11.81 -10.89
N GLY A 162 -12.65 10.85 -10.85
CA GLY A 162 -11.33 11.01 -11.48
C GLY A 162 -11.00 10.21 -12.74
N ASP A 163 -11.93 9.83 -13.61
CA ASP A 163 -11.64 9.07 -14.85
C ASP A 163 -10.89 9.87 -15.93
N SER A 164 -10.07 10.86 -15.56
CA SER A 164 -9.28 11.64 -16.52
C SER A 164 -8.11 12.35 -15.85
N ASN A 165 -6.91 12.07 -16.38
CA ASN A 165 -5.64 12.77 -16.17
C ASN A 165 -4.89 12.56 -14.85
N THR A 166 -4.02 11.55 -14.87
CA THR A 166 -2.85 11.34 -14.00
C THR A 166 -1.82 12.49 -14.00
N GLN A 167 -1.93 13.49 -14.88
CA GLN A 167 -1.05 14.67 -14.87
C GLN A 167 -1.19 15.56 -13.62
N PHE A 168 -2.32 15.51 -12.90
CA PHE A 168 -2.54 16.35 -11.71
C PHE A 168 -2.13 15.68 -10.38
N PHE A 169 -1.97 14.36 -10.38
CA PHE A 169 -1.72 13.57 -9.17
C PHE A 169 -0.25 13.60 -8.73
N HIS A 170 0.69 13.68 -9.67
CA HIS A 170 2.12 13.79 -9.33
C HIS A 170 2.47 15.08 -8.58
N PRO A 171 2.01 16.28 -9.00
CA PRO A 171 2.26 17.52 -8.25
C PRO A 171 1.62 17.52 -6.85
N PHE A 172 0.47 16.88 -6.67
CA PHE A 172 -0.28 16.90 -5.40
C PHE A 172 0.25 15.87 -4.38
N ALA A 173 0.59 14.65 -4.81
CA ALA A 173 1.29 13.67 -3.98
C ALA A 173 2.68 14.17 -3.57
N ASN A 174 3.43 14.78 -4.49
CA ASN A 174 4.67 15.48 -4.18
C ASN A 174 4.43 16.70 -3.29
N GLY A 175 3.30 17.39 -3.42
CA GLY A 175 2.88 18.50 -2.55
C GLY A 175 2.61 18.07 -1.12
N ARG A 176 1.88 16.97 -0.90
CA ARG A 176 1.68 16.36 0.43
C ARG A 176 3.00 15.82 1.00
N ARG A 177 3.83 15.16 0.19
CA ARG A 177 5.15 14.68 0.60
C ARG A 177 6.08 15.83 1.01
N ARG A 178 6.04 16.96 0.28
CA ARG A 178 6.77 18.19 0.62
C ARG A 178 6.22 18.89 1.87
N LYS A 179 4.90 18.89 2.07
CA LYS A 179 4.25 19.50 3.24
C LYS A 179 4.44 18.70 4.52
N ASN A 180 4.51 17.37 4.41
CA ASN A 180 4.63 16.45 5.55
C ASN A 180 6.09 16.03 5.82
N SER A 181 7.04 16.43 4.97
CA SER A 181 8.47 16.22 5.20
C SER A 181 9.04 17.39 5.97
N ILE A 182 9.41 17.14 7.22
CA ILE A 182 10.17 18.09 8.04
C ILE A 182 11.62 18.05 7.55
N ARG A 183 12.03 19.08 6.81
CA ARG A 183 13.39 19.19 6.24
C ARG A 183 14.41 19.74 7.22
N SER A 184 13.96 20.64 8.10
CA SER A 184 14.74 21.18 9.20
C SER A 184 13.81 21.58 10.36
N LEU A 185 14.38 21.61 11.57
CA LEU A 185 13.76 22.18 12.76
C LEU A 185 14.66 23.29 13.27
N GLU A 186 14.08 24.39 13.73
CA GLU A 186 14.83 25.44 14.43
C GLU A 186 14.87 25.11 15.92
N GLY A 187 16.06 24.90 16.46
CA GLY A 187 16.28 24.62 17.88
C GLY A 187 17.04 25.76 18.57
N ASP A 188 17.22 25.66 19.89
CA ASP A 188 17.84 26.70 20.72
C ASP A 188 19.28 27.10 20.31
N ARG A 189 19.95 26.29 19.48
CA ARG A 189 21.33 26.49 19.00
C ARG A 189 21.43 26.70 17.48
N GLY A 190 20.30 26.93 16.80
CA GLY A 190 20.22 27.14 15.35
C GLY A 190 19.47 26.05 14.60
N GLU A 191 19.57 26.08 13.27
CA GLU A 191 18.87 25.15 12.37
C GLU A 191 19.45 23.74 12.44
N ILE A 192 18.57 22.75 12.66
CA ILE A 192 18.87 21.32 12.67
C ILE A 192 18.35 20.73 11.36
N SER A 193 19.25 20.39 10.45
CA SER A 193 18.94 19.78 9.15
C SER A 193 19.40 18.34 9.09
N GLY A 194 18.56 17.44 8.58
CA GLY A 194 18.87 16.01 8.43
C GLY A 194 17.94 15.12 9.24
N GLN A 195 17.37 14.10 8.59
CA GLN A 195 16.38 13.19 9.19
C GLN A 195 16.84 12.50 10.48
N PRO A 196 18.10 11.99 10.60
CA PRO A 196 18.58 11.38 11.84
C PRO A 196 18.63 12.36 13.01
N ASP A 197 19.11 13.59 12.75
CA ASP A 197 19.31 14.61 13.77
C ASP A 197 17.98 15.23 14.22
N ILE A 198 17.04 15.42 13.28
CA ILE A 198 15.65 15.82 13.57
C ILE A 198 14.97 14.76 14.44
N ALA A 199 15.09 13.48 14.10
CA ALA A 199 14.51 12.40 14.89
C ALA A 199 15.12 12.33 16.30
N ALA A 200 16.44 12.49 16.43
CA ALA A 200 17.12 12.51 17.72
C ALA A 200 16.70 13.72 18.57
N HIS A 201 16.57 14.90 17.97
CA HIS A 201 16.15 16.12 18.64
C HIS A 201 14.71 16.02 19.16
N VAL A 202 13.76 15.60 18.33
CA VAL A 202 12.36 15.39 18.72
C VAL A 202 12.25 14.34 19.82
N THR A 203 12.98 13.23 19.69
CA THR A 203 12.98 12.16 20.69
C THR A 203 13.52 12.65 22.03
N ASN A 204 14.62 13.41 22.05
CA ASN A 204 15.21 13.95 23.27
C ASN A 204 14.34 15.03 23.91
N PHE A 205 13.71 15.90 23.11
CA PHE A 205 12.77 16.91 23.59
C PHE A 205 11.62 16.26 24.37
N TYR A 206 10.95 15.27 23.79
CA TYR A 206 9.84 14.60 24.47
C TYR A 206 10.28 13.69 25.61
N LYS A 207 11.48 13.09 25.54
CA LYS A 207 12.08 12.39 26.70
C LYS A 207 12.32 13.33 27.88
N ASN A 208 12.76 14.56 27.64
CA ASN A 208 12.95 15.54 28.71
C ASN A 208 11.62 16.10 29.22
N LEU A 209 10.68 16.37 28.31
CA LEU A 209 9.35 16.89 28.65
C LEU A 209 8.52 15.92 29.49
N PHE A 210 8.60 14.61 29.19
CA PHE A 210 7.84 13.57 29.89
C PHE A 210 8.67 12.74 30.89
N GLY A 211 10.00 12.82 30.83
CA GLY A 211 10.91 12.15 31.76
C GLY A 211 11.22 12.94 33.02
N ALA A 212 10.89 14.24 33.05
CA ALA A 212 10.90 15.06 34.27
C ALA A 212 9.59 14.85 35.06
N GLY A 213 9.36 13.61 35.48
CA GLY A 213 8.30 13.22 36.41
C GLY A 213 8.91 12.38 37.53
N SER A 214 9.59 13.06 38.45
CA SER A 214 9.87 12.58 39.82
C SER A 214 8.92 13.29 40.77
#